data_AF-A0A836V3D1-F1
#
_entry.id   AF-A0A836V3D1-F1
#
_cell.length_a   1.000
_cell.length_b   1.000
_cell.length_c   1.000
_cell.angle_alpha   90.00
_cell.angle_beta   90.00
_cell.angle_gamma   90.00
#
_symmetry.space_group_name_H-M   'P 1'
#
loop_
_entity.id
_entity.type
_entity.pdbx_description
1 polymer ?
#
loop_
_entity_poly.entity_id
_entity_poly.type
_entity_poly.pdbx_seq_one_letter_code
_entity_poly.pdbx_strand_id
1 'polypeptide(L)'
;TPAPKTVSKHPTLKKPSKNLSVKTLVQQISDMGRTISNQAINPKNSRIKFSNSLSQSHQYKATYYIKQWQAKVERIGNLNYPAIAQTPGFRGTLRIDAGINPDGSLYSIKVRQSSGNKALDEAAMNIVRMGVPYSPLPKELLDEIDVLVISRVWQFSDETGISTSQ
;
A
#
# COMPACT_ATOMS: atom_id res chain seq x y z
N THR A 1 -80.18 -11.76 36.56
CA THR A 1 -80.09 -12.67 35.40
C THR A 1 -80.87 -12.07 34.25
N PRO A 2 -80.35 -11.99 33.01
CA PRO A 2 -78.96 -12.19 32.55
C PRO A 2 -78.07 -10.99 33.04
N ALA A 3 -76.99 -10.45 32.42
CA ALA A 3 -76.23 -10.73 31.17
C ALA A 3 -74.74 -10.28 31.31
N PRO A 4 -73.77 -10.82 30.53
CA PRO A 4 -72.34 -10.44 30.63
C PRO A 4 -71.72 -9.78 29.37
N LYS A 5 -70.70 -8.90 29.54
CA LYS A 5 -69.57 -8.63 28.57
C LYS A 5 -68.61 -7.49 29.01
N THR A 6 -67.36 -7.82 29.37
CA THR A 6 -66.09 -7.02 29.27
C THR A 6 -64.97 -7.91 29.82
N VAL A 7 -63.85 -8.28 29.16
CA VAL A 7 -62.83 -7.60 28.33
C VAL A 7 -61.77 -6.81 29.13
N SER A 8 -60.85 -7.58 29.73
CA SER A 8 -59.37 -7.43 29.78
C SER A 8 -58.69 -6.04 29.84
N LYS A 9 -57.71 -5.91 30.75
CA LYS A 9 -56.43 -5.19 30.52
C LYS A 9 -55.39 -5.44 31.63
N HIS A 10 -54.21 -5.96 31.24
CA HIS A 10 -52.92 -5.63 31.85
C HIS A 10 -51.91 -5.44 30.71
N PRO A 11 -51.10 -4.35 30.68
CA PRO A 11 -50.28 -4.01 29.52
C PRO A 11 -48.93 -4.73 29.49
N THR A 12 -48.56 -5.28 28.33
CA THR A 12 -47.24 -5.88 28.09
C THR A 12 -46.27 -4.88 27.44
N LEU A 13 -45.08 -4.73 28.02
CA LEU A 13 -44.03 -3.84 27.51
C LEU A 13 -43.31 -4.49 26.31
N LYS A 14 -43.50 -3.94 25.10
CA LYS A 14 -42.73 -4.34 23.92
C LYS A 14 -41.36 -3.67 23.89
N LYS A 15 -40.29 -4.48 23.98
CA LYS A 15 -38.95 -4.08 23.50
C LYS A 15 -38.77 -4.54 22.03
N PRO A 16 -38.31 -3.69 21.11
CA PRO A 16 -38.03 -4.11 19.73
C PRO A 16 -36.66 -4.80 19.62
N SER A 17 -36.64 -6.10 19.34
CA SER A 17 -35.41 -6.84 19.03
C SER A 17 -35.00 -6.63 17.57
N LYS A 18 -33.87 -5.96 17.33
CA LYS A 18 -33.20 -5.96 16.01
C LYS A 18 -32.57 -7.33 15.77
N ASN A 19 -33.32 -8.25 15.15
CA ASN A 19 -32.78 -9.52 14.69
C ASN A 19 -31.86 -9.30 13.47
N LEU A 20 -30.57 -9.04 13.71
CA LEU A 20 -29.54 -9.19 12.68
C LEU A 20 -29.42 -10.69 12.35
N SER A 21 -29.95 -11.11 11.21
CA SER A 21 -29.83 -12.49 10.77
C SER A 21 -28.43 -12.78 10.23
N VAL A 22 -27.95 -14.02 10.37
CA VAL A 22 -26.68 -14.45 9.76
C VAL A 22 -26.68 -14.22 8.24
N LYS A 23 -27.84 -14.40 7.58
CA LYS A 23 -28.02 -14.08 6.15
C LYS A 23 -27.79 -12.59 5.85
N THR A 24 -28.24 -11.69 6.73
CA THR A 24 -27.98 -10.25 6.62
C THR A 24 -26.49 -9.95 6.74
N LEU A 25 -25.79 -10.60 7.67
CA LEU A 25 -24.35 -10.41 7.87
C LEU A 25 -23.53 -10.92 6.66
N VAL A 26 -23.86 -12.12 6.16
CA VAL A 26 -23.21 -12.71 4.96
C VAL A 26 -23.47 -11.87 3.71
N GLN A 27 -24.69 -11.33 3.55
CA GLN A 27 -25.01 -10.40 2.47
C GLN A 27 -24.17 -9.12 2.59
N GLN A 28 -24.12 -8.50 3.78
CA GLN A 28 -23.37 -7.29 4.03
C GLN A 28 -21.85 -7.46 3.82
N ILE A 29 -21.28 -8.62 4.19
CA ILE A 29 -19.88 -8.97 3.90
C ILE A 29 -19.66 -9.13 2.39
N SER A 30 -20.59 -9.80 1.69
CA SER A 30 -20.53 -9.97 0.24
C SER A 30 -20.59 -8.64 -0.51
N ASP A 31 -21.47 -7.73 -0.07
CA ASP A 31 -21.65 -6.42 -0.70
C ASP A 31 -20.54 -5.42 -0.33
N MET A 32 -19.95 -5.55 0.87
CA MET A 32 -18.71 -4.86 1.21
C MET A 32 -17.54 -5.36 0.34
N GLY A 33 -17.42 -6.68 0.13
CA GLY A 33 -16.46 -7.26 -0.81
C GLY A 33 -16.67 -6.77 -2.25
N ARG A 34 -17.92 -6.65 -2.71
CA ARG A 34 -18.26 -6.03 -4.01
C ARG A 34 -17.94 -4.53 -4.04
N THR A 35 -18.07 -3.80 -2.94
CA THR A 35 -17.74 -2.38 -2.87
C THR A 35 -16.23 -2.16 -2.95
N ILE A 36 -15.45 -2.99 -2.26
CA ILE A 36 -13.97 -3.02 -2.38
C ILE A 36 -13.55 -3.44 -3.79
N SER A 37 -14.22 -4.43 -4.40
CA SER A 37 -13.94 -4.87 -5.77
C SER A 37 -14.35 -3.82 -6.83
N ASN A 38 -15.41 -3.05 -6.60
CA ASN A 38 -15.83 -1.94 -7.46
C ASN A 38 -15.01 -0.66 -7.19
N GLN A 39 -14.19 -0.62 -6.13
CA GLN A 39 -13.05 0.28 -5.99
C GLN A 39 -11.81 -0.20 -6.77
N ALA A 40 -11.96 -1.17 -7.68
CA ALA A 40 -11.01 -1.41 -8.77
C ALA A 40 -10.88 -0.16 -9.65
N ILE A 41 -9.95 0.70 -9.23
CA ILE A 41 -9.29 1.82 -9.92
C ILE A 41 -9.72 1.93 -11.39
N ASN A 42 -10.53 2.95 -11.71
CA ASN A 42 -10.93 3.26 -13.08
C ASN A 42 -9.68 3.36 -13.98
N PRO A 43 -9.43 2.44 -14.93
CA PRO A 43 -8.19 2.40 -15.70
C PRO A 43 -8.18 3.41 -16.86
N LYS A 44 -8.98 4.48 -16.74
CA LYS A 44 -9.08 5.55 -17.73
C LYS A 44 -8.02 6.62 -17.45
N ASN A 45 -6.97 6.58 -18.25
CA ASN A 45 -5.99 7.65 -18.45
C ASN A 45 -5.00 7.93 -17.29
N SER A 46 -4.81 7.03 -16.32
CA SER A 46 -3.74 7.21 -15.32
C SER A 46 -2.36 7.12 -15.96
N ARG A 47 -1.62 8.22 -15.96
CA ARG A 47 -0.28 8.40 -16.54
C ARG A 47 0.78 7.83 -15.59
N ILE A 48 0.75 6.52 -15.42
CA ILE A 48 1.76 5.77 -14.66
C ILE A 48 3.00 5.63 -15.54
N LYS A 49 4.11 6.31 -15.22
CA LYS A 49 5.36 6.22 -15.98
C LYS A 49 6.54 5.86 -15.10
N PHE A 50 7.51 5.17 -15.70
CA PHE A 50 8.83 4.95 -15.10
C PHE A 50 9.68 6.21 -15.18
N SER A 51 10.55 6.44 -14.20
CA SER A 51 11.41 7.63 -14.13
C SER A 51 12.33 7.84 -15.34
N ASN A 52 12.70 6.77 -16.06
CA ASN A 52 13.47 6.81 -17.29
C ASN A 52 12.63 7.09 -18.56
N SER A 53 11.30 7.02 -18.47
CA SER A 53 10.35 7.28 -19.56
C SER A 53 9.72 8.68 -19.52
N LEU A 54 10.30 9.56 -18.71
CA LEU A 54 9.93 10.98 -18.60
C LEU A 54 10.64 11.83 -19.66
N SER A 55 9.98 12.92 -20.06
CA SER A 55 10.55 13.95 -20.93
C SER A 55 11.84 14.56 -20.35
N GLN A 56 12.71 15.05 -21.24
CA GLN A 56 14.06 15.50 -20.87
C GLN A 56 14.06 16.68 -19.86
N SER A 57 13.04 17.55 -19.94
CA SER A 57 12.76 18.63 -18.99
C SER A 57 12.45 18.13 -17.58
N HIS A 58 11.79 16.98 -17.46
CA HIS A 58 11.35 16.41 -16.19
C HIS A 58 12.37 15.45 -15.56
N GLN A 59 13.26 14.84 -16.35
CA GLN A 59 14.29 13.92 -15.86
C GLN A 59 15.16 14.51 -14.73
N TYR A 60 15.54 15.79 -14.80
CA TYR A 60 16.35 16.42 -13.74
C TYR A 60 15.59 16.48 -12.39
N LYS A 61 14.34 16.95 -12.42
CA LYS A 61 13.45 17.05 -11.25
C LYS A 61 13.17 15.67 -10.65
N ALA A 62 12.87 14.69 -11.51
CA ALA A 62 12.69 13.30 -11.11
C ALA A 62 13.97 12.70 -10.49
N THR A 63 15.14 12.94 -11.08
CA THR A 63 16.43 12.46 -10.55
C THR A 63 16.72 13.02 -9.16
N TYR A 64 16.47 14.31 -8.93
CA TYR A 64 16.59 14.91 -7.59
C TYR A 64 15.60 14.28 -6.60
N TYR A 65 14.33 14.15 -6.99
CA TYR A 65 13.30 13.52 -6.16
C TYR A 65 13.66 12.08 -5.76
N ILE A 66 14.14 11.28 -6.72
CA ILE A 66 14.49 9.88 -6.49
C ILE A 66 15.71 9.75 -5.55
N LYS A 67 16.67 10.68 -5.59
CA LYS A 67 17.77 10.72 -4.60
C LYS A 67 17.25 10.95 -3.17
N GLN A 68 16.24 11.80 -2.99
CA GLN A 68 15.61 12.03 -1.68
C GLN A 68 14.79 10.82 -1.21
N TRP A 69 14.04 10.20 -2.13
CA TRP A 69 13.32 8.94 -1.88
C TRP A 69 14.28 7.83 -1.44
N GLN A 70 15.40 7.67 -2.18
CA GLN A 70 16.46 6.70 -1.92
C GLN A 70 17.11 6.92 -0.55
N ALA A 71 17.55 8.13 -0.24
CA ALA A 71 18.16 8.43 1.07
C ALA A 71 17.19 8.19 2.24
N LYS A 72 15.89 8.46 2.07
CA LYS A 72 14.88 8.12 3.09
C LYS A 72 14.73 6.60 3.25
N VAL A 73 14.71 5.86 2.14
CA VAL A 73 14.61 4.39 2.10
C VAL A 73 15.82 3.73 2.76
N GLU A 74 17.04 4.09 2.37
CA GLU A 74 18.28 3.51 2.88
C GLU A 74 18.43 3.78 4.38
N ARG A 75 18.12 5.00 4.85
CA ARG A 75 18.08 5.32 6.29
C ARG A 75 17.08 4.47 7.07
N ILE A 76 15.87 4.28 6.56
CA ILE A 76 14.84 3.46 7.24
C ILE A 76 15.21 1.98 7.20
N GLY A 77 15.77 1.51 6.09
CA GLY A 77 16.17 0.13 5.91
C GLY A 77 17.37 -0.28 6.77
N ASN A 78 18.36 0.59 6.93
CA ASN A 78 19.50 0.35 7.82
C ASN A 78 19.09 0.40 9.31
N LEU A 79 18.05 1.16 9.66
CA LEU A 79 17.43 1.12 11.01
C LEU A 79 16.55 -0.11 11.24
N ASN A 80 16.11 -0.79 10.18
CA ASN A 80 15.23 -1.97 10.23
C ASN A 80 15.89 -3.15 9.50
N TYR A 81 17.21 -3.29 9.65
CA TYR A 81 18.02 -4.18 8.83
C TYR A 81 17.65 -5.65 9.10
N PRO A 82 17.19 -6.42 8.10
CA PRO A 82 16.50 -7.67 8.35
C PRO A 82 17.45 -8.75 8.88
N ALA A 83 17.04 -9.44 9.95
CA ALA A 83 17.88 -10.42 10.66
C ALA A 83 18.47 -11.52 9.77
N ILE A 84 17.75 -11.93 8.72
CA ILE A 84 18.24 -12.91 7.74
C ILE A 84 19.52 -12.44 7.01
N ALA A 85 19.69 -11.12 6.86
CA ALA A 85 20.85 -10.50 6.22
C ALA A 85 21.96 -10.08 7.19
N GLN A 86 21.83 -10.40 8.48
CA GLN A 86 22.85 -10.23 9.52
C GLN A 86 23.71 -11.49 9.73
N THR A 87 23.47 -12.55 8.94
CA THR A 87 24.28 -13.78 8.99
C THR A 87 25.62 -13.53 8.28
N PRO A 88 26.77 -13.93 8.87
CA PRO A 88 28.08 -13.72 8.26
C PRO A 88 28.18 -14.26 6.83
N GLY A 89 28.68 -13.44 5.90
CA GLY A 89 28.79 -13.75 4.47
C GLY A 89 27.47 -13.66 3.70
N PHE A 90 26.37 -13.18 4.29
CA PHE A 90 25.10 -13.04 3.58
C PHE A 90 25.18 -11.94 2.52
N ARG A 91 24.79 -12.29 1.29
CA ARG A 91 24.59 -11.33 0.20
C ARG A 91 23.27 -11.62 -0.51
N GLY A 92 22.43 -10.59 -0.65
CA GLY A 92 21.13 -10.70 -1.32
C GLY A 92 20.81 -9.46 -2.14
N THR A 93 20.42 -9.68 -3.40
CA THR A 93 20.15 -8.59 -4.36
C THR A 93 18.81 -8.80 -5.04
N LEU A 94 17.95 -7.77 -5.05
CA LEU A 94 16.64 -7.80 -5.69
C LEU A 94 16.36 -6.49 -6.45
N ARG A 95 15.41 -6.50 -7.38
CA ARG A 95 14.90 -5.28 -8.05
C ARG A 95 13.45 -5.03 -7.67
N ILE A 96 13.15 -3.81 -7.23
CA ILE A 96 11.81 -3.36 -6.86
C ILE A 96 11.39 -2.19 -7.76
N ASP A 97 10.14 -2.23 -8.23
CA ASP A 97 9.40 -1.07 -8.73
C ASP A 97 8.55 -0.51 -7.58
N ALA A 98 8.74 0.76 -7.21
CA ALA A 98 7.90 1.48 -6.26
C ALA A 98 7.15 2.61 -6.98
N GLY A 99 5.82 2.53 -7.03
CA GLY A 99 4.96 3.58 -7.58
C GLY A 99 4.56 4.57 -6.48
N ILE A 100 4.78 5.86 -6.70
CA ILE A 100 4.49 6.95 -5.75
C ILE A 100 3.45 7.91 -6.34
N ASN A 101 2.42 8.24 -5.55
CA ASN A 101 1.36 9.19 -5.86
C ASN A 101 1.83 10.66 -5.70
N PRO A 102 1.08 11.66 -6.20
CA PRO A 102 1.47 13.07 -6.14
C PRO A 102 1.67 13.62 -4.71
N ASP A 103 0.93 13.08 -3.74
CA ASP A 103 0.99 13.43 -2.32
C ASP A 103 2.13 12.74 -1.55
N GLY A 104 2.94 11.92 -2.23
CA GLY A 104 3.98 11.09 -1.59
C GLY A 104 3.46 9.79 -0.97
N SER A 105 2.17 9.48 -1.10
CA SER A 105 1.63 8.18 -0.71
C SER A 105 2.04 7.07 -1.70
N LEU A 106 1.97 5.82 -1.25
CA LEU A 106 2.44 4.67 -2.00
C LEU A 106 1.33 4.10 -2.89
N TYR A 107 1.50 4.19 -4.21
CA TYR A 107 0.59 3.58 -5.19
C TYR A 107 0.76 2.06 -5.27
N SER A 108 2.01 1.57 -5.36
CA SER A 108 2.29 0.14 -5.41
C SER A 108 3.75 -0.19 -5.09
N ILE A 109 4.02 -1.44 -4.70
CA ILE A 109 5.36 -2.04 -4.68
C ILE A 109 5.30 -3.36 -5.43
N LYS A 110 6.24 -3.60 -6.34
CA LYS A 110 6.36 -4.88 -7.06
C LYS A 110 7.82 -5.34 -7.10
N VAL A 111 8.09 -6.54 -6.60
CA VAL A 111 9.39 -7.20 -6.83
C VAL A 111 9.45 -7.61 -8.31
N ARG A 112 10.46 -7.11 -9.03
CA ARG A 112 10.70 -7.38 -10.46
C ARG A 112 11.74 -8.45 -10.71
N GLN A 113 12.67 -8.60 -9.78
CA GLN A 113 13.62 -9.69 -9.71
C GLN A 113 13.75 -10.02 -8.23
N SER A 114 13.35 -11.23 -7.84
CA SER A 114 13.48 -11.73 -6.47
C SER A 114 14.95 -11.93 -6.11
N SER A 115 15.29 -11.81 -4.82
CA SER A 115 16.59 -12.22 -4.28
C SER A 115 16.77 -13.74 -4.21
N GLY A 116 15.71 -14.52 -4.47
CA GLY A 116 15.65 -15.95 -4.16
C GLY A 116 15.29 -16.24 -2.69
N ASN A 117 15.34 -15.23 -1.81
CA ASN A 117 14.93 -15.34 -0.42
C ASN A 117 13.64 -14.53 -0.17
N LYS A 118 12.53 -15.24 -0.02
CA LYS A 118 11.21 -14.63 0.21
C LYS A 118 11.18 -13.70 1.44
N ALA A 119 11.88 -14.03 2.52
CA ALA A 119 11.90 -13.20 3.73
C ALA A 119 12.68 -11.89 3.50
N LEU A 120 13.73 -11.89 2.67
CA LEU A 120 14.43 -10.67 2.27
C LEU A 120 13.55 -9.80 1.37
N ASP A 121 12.87 -10.41 0.38
CA ASP A 121 11.95 -9.71 -0.51
C ASP A 121 10.80 -9.04 0.27
N GLU A 122 10.18 -9.75 1.21
CA GLU A 122 9.11 -9.22 2.06
C GLU A 122 9.62 -8.11 3.00
N ALA A 123 10.83 -8.23 3.55
CA ALA A 123 11.46 -7.19 4.36
C ALA A 123 11.77 -5.92 3.56
N ALA A 124 12.33 -6.05 2.36
CA ALA A 124 12.59 -4.92 1.47
C ALA A 124 11.30 -4.19 1.06
N MET A 125 10.23 -4.93 0.74
CA MET A 125 8.90 -4.33 0.55
C MET A 125 8.40 -3.62 1.82
N ASN A 126 8.64 -4.17 3.01
CA ASN A 126 8.24 -3.54 4.27
C ASN A 126 9.01 -2.22 4.55
N ILE A 127 10.30 -2.17 4.23
CA ILE A 127 11.13 -0.94 4.35
C ILE A 127 10.56 0.19 3.49
N VAL A 128 10.08 -0.09 2.27
CA VAL A 128 9.37 0.90 1.44
C VAL A 128 8.05 1.35 2.08
N ARG A 129 7.26 0.43 2.65
CA ARG A 129 6.00 0.78 3.35
C ARG A 129 6.25 1.69 4.55
N MET A 130 7.29 1.42 5.34
CA MET A 130 7.70 2.26 6.47
C MET A 130 8.24 3.64 6.03
N GLY A 131 8.55 3.83 4.74
CA GLY A 131 8.93 5.12 4.16
C GLY A 131 7.76 6.08 3.91
N VAL A 132 6.51 5.64 4.02
CA VAL A 132 5.30 6.42 3.70
C VAL A 132 4.91 7.39 4.84
N PRO A 133 4.44 8.61 4.56
CA PRO A 133 4.44 9.28 3.25
C PRO A 133 5.84 9.74 2.87
N TYR A 134 6.19 9.61 1.59
CA TYR A 134 7.36 10.26 1.01
C TYR A 134 7.12 11.76 0.85
N SER A 135 8.13 12.50 0.39
CA SER A 135 7.90 13.87 -0.08
C SER A 135 6.85 13.86 -1.20
N PRO A 136 6.00 14.90 -1.34
CA PRO A 136 5.16 15.07 -2.53
C PRO A 136 6.01 15.12 -3.81
N LEU A 137 5.43 14.70 -4.93
CA LEU A 137 6.09 14.83 -6.23
C LEU A 137 6.27 16.32 -6.59
N PRO A 138 7.38 16.72 -7.24
CA PRO A 138 7.52 18.06 -7.81
C PRO A 138 6.35 18.34 -8.76
N LYS A 139 5.73 19.52 -8.64
CA LYS A 139 4.50 19.88 -9.36
C LYS A 139 4.67 19.76 -10.88
N GLU A 140 5.86 20.06 -11.37
CA GLU A 140 6.25 20.01 -12.78
C GLU A 140 6.17 18.57 -13.35
N LEU A 141 6.32 17.53 -12.52
CA LEU A 141 6.12 16.16 -12.98
C LEU A 141 4.64 15.88 -13.26
N LEU A 142 3.72 16.57 -12.58
CA LEU A 142 2.28 16.29 -12.65
C LEU A 142 1.68 16.69 -14.01
N ASP A 143 2.36 17.53 -14.79
CA ASP A 143 2.04 17.83 -16.17
C ASP A 143 2.23 16.58 -17.08
N GLU A 144 3.07 15.63 -16.67
CA GLU A 144 3.37 14.40 -17.43
C GLU A 144 2.88 13.09 -16.78
N ILE A 145 2.78 13.03 -15.45
CA ILE A 145 2.47 11.79 -14.70
C ILE A 145 1.42 11.96 -13.60
N ASP A 146 0.68 10.87 -13.35
CA ASP A 146 -0.17 10.70 -12.16
C ASP A 146 0.51 9.83 -11.09
N VAL A 147 1.43 8.94 -11.50
CA VAL A 147 2.22 8.09 -10.61
C VAL A 147 3.65 7.98 -11.14
N LEU A 148 4.64 8.25 -10.28
CA LEU A 148 6.05 8.03 -10.59
C LEU A 148 6.44 6.60 -10.19
N VAL A 149 6.85 5.78 -11.15
CA VAL A 149 7.43 4.46 -10.88
C VAL A 149 8.95 4.56 -10.80
N ILE A 150 9.48 4.23 -9.64
CA ILE A 150 10.90 4.22 -9.31
C ILE A 150 11.37 2.77 -9.31
N SER A 151 12.13 2.38 -10.33
CA SER A 151 12.83 1.09 -10.34
C SER A 151 14.21 1.24 -9.68
N ARG A 152 14.52 0.37 -8.71
CA ARG A 152 15.83 0.29 -8.06
C ARG A 152 16.25 -1.15 -7.81
N VAL A 153 17.55 -1.40 -7.96
CA VAL A 153 18.20 -2.60 -7.43
C VAL A 153 18.60 -2.31 -5.99
N TRP A 154 18.29 -3.23 -5.09
CA TRP A 154 18.61 -3.19 -3.68
C TRP A 154 19.61 -4.29 -3.38
N GLN A 155 20.67 -3.97 -2.64
CA GLN A 155 21.73 -4.89 -2.27
C GLN A 155 21.84 -4.88 -0.74
N PHE A 156 21.82 -6.07 -0.14
CA PHE A 156 21.96 -6.31 1.28
C PHE A 156 23.25 -7.12 1.50
N SER A 157 24.18 -6.61 2.31
CA SER A 157 25.27 -7.41 2.87
C SER A 157 25.51 -7.11 4.34
N ASP A 158 25.96 -8.12 5.07
CA ASP A 158 26.43 -8.02 6.46
C ASP A 158 27.59 -7.01 6.62
N GLU A 159 28.43 -6.87 5.59
CA GLU A 159 29.55 -5.92 5.54
C GLU A 159 29.14 -4.44 5.34
N THR A 160 28.06 -4.17 4.61
CA THR A 160 27.74 -2.80 4.12
C THR A 160 26.34 -2.29 4.48
N GLY A 161 25.47 -3.14 5.03
CA GLY A 161 24.05 -2.84 5.19
C GLY A 161 23.31 -2.82 3.86
N ILE A 162 22.35 -1.90 3.72
CA ILE A 162 21.59 -1.68 2.48
C ILE A 162 22.22 -0.56 1.66
N SER A 163 22.47 -0.87 0.39
CA SER A 163 22.70 0.12 -0.66
C SER A 163 21.71 -0.10 -1.82
N THR A 164 21.43 0.95 -2.60
CA THR A 164 20.63 0.82 -3.83
C THR A 164 21.34 1.41 -5.05
N SER A 165 21.18 0.74 -6.19
CA SER A 165 21.67 1.20 -7.50
C SER A 165 20.51 1.40 -8.48
N GLN A 166 20.80 2.15 -9.55
CA GLN A 166 19.91 2.24 -10.71
C GLN A 166 19.87 0.91 -11.47
#